data_AF-A0A401ZZY6-F1
#
_entry.id   AF-A0A401ZZY6-F1
#
_cell.length_a   1.000
_cell.length_b   1.000
_cell.length_c   1.000
_cell.angle_alpha   90.00
_cell.angle_beta   90.00
_cell.angle_gamma   90.00
#
_symmetry.space_group_name_H-M   'P 1'
#
loop_
_entity.id
_entity.type
_entity.pdbx_description
1 polymer ?
#
loop_
_entity_poly.entity_id
_entity_poly.type
_entity_poly.pdbx_seq_one_letter_code
_entity_poly.pdbx_strand_id
1 'polypeptide(L)'
;MDVSQAQELRFAGLVTWTILDANAPPVSGGMYTFLAHLDPDAQIWPDRITPEGLLSWKKLSWVCDRSNPAVVDNIPHFLPLMLTQFTPQEYCCSYQDGVLRAFDARALPDLSQIIGFPLTIGRKL
;
A
#
# COMPACT_ATOMS: atom_id res chain seq x y z
N MET A 1 15.27 -13.61 2.98
CA MET A 1 14.16 -12.95 3.62
C MET A 1 12.79 -13.16 2.96
N ASP A 2 12.07 -14.19 3.39
CA ASP A 2 10.65 -14.41 3.06
C ASP A 2 9.77 -13.64 4.07
N VAL A 3 8.55 -13.22 3.69
CA VAL A 3 7.59 -12.57 4.59
C VAL A 3 7.21 -13.47 5.77
N SER A 4 7.32 -14.79 5.60
CA SER A 4 7.18 -15.77 6.68
C SER A 4 8.19 -15.58 7.82
N GLN A 5 9.29 -14.84 7.57
CA GLN A 5 10.32 -14.53 8.55
C GLN A 5 10.11 -13.15 9.23
N ALA A 6 8.99 -12.48 8.97
CA ALA A 6 8.65 -11.21 9.59
C ALA A 6 8.45 -11.37 11.11
N GLN A 7 9.11 -10.51 11.88
CA GLN A 7 8.92 -10.43 13.34
C GLN A 7 7.58 -9.76 13.64
N GLU A 8 7.15 -8.83 12.79
CA GLU A 8 5.86 -8.16 12.84
C GLU A 8 5.28 -8.11 11.44
N LEU A 9 4.00 -8.46 11.29
CA LEU A 9 3.22 -8.29 10.07
C LEU A 9 1.91 -7.63 10.45
N ARG A 10 1.63 -6.44 9.90
CA ARG A 10 0.39 -5.72 10.16
C ARG A 10 -0.31 -5.33 8.87
N PHE A 11 -1.64 -5.38 8.91
CA PHE A 11 -2.46 -4.71 7.91
C PHE A 11 -2.23 -3.20 8.04
N ALA A 12 -1.87 -2.55 6.94
CA ALA A 12 -1.48 -1.14 6.92
C ALA A 12 -2.54 -0.24 6.27
N GLY A 13 -3.54 -0.84 5.63
CA GLY A 13 -4.66 -0.13 5.05
C GLY A 13 -4.98 -0.58 3.62
N LEU A 14 -5.82 0.23 2.98
CA LEU A 14 -6.20 0.07 1.58
C LEU A 14 -5.53 1.17 0.76
N VAL A 15 -5.05 0.84 -0.43
CA VAL A 15 -4.71 1.85 -1.44
C VAL A 15 -5.74 1.70 -2.55
N THR A 16 -6.49 2.75 -2.82
CA THR A 16 -7.51 2.77 -3.87
C THR A 16 -7.17 3.81 -4.92
N TRP A 17 -7.56 3.57 -6.16
CA TRP A 17 -7.38 4.52 -7.23
C TRP A 17 -8.59 4.60 -8.15
N THR A 18 -8.84 5.80 -8.65
CA THR A 18 -9.80 6.07 -9.71
C THR A 18 -9.07 6.75 -10.87
N ILE A 19 -9.27 6.23 -12.08
CA ILE A 19 -8.67 6.73 -13.31
C ILE A 19 -9.78 7.37 -14.15
N LEU A 20 -9.57 8.63 -14.50
CA LEU A 20 -10.44 9.43 -15.35
C LEU A 20 -9.68 9.76 -16.63
N ASP A 21 -9.97 9.04 -17.71
CA ASP A 21 -9.40 9.34 -19.03
C ASP A 21 -10.46 10.02 -19.89
N ALA A 22 -10.07 11.06 -20.64
CA ALA A 22 -11.00 11.86 -21.44
C ALA A 22 -11.83 11.03 -22.46
N ASN A 23 -11.33 9.86 -22.86
CA ASN A 23 -11.92 9.02 -23.90
C ASN A 23 -12.38 7.63 -23.41
N ALA A 24 -12.43 7.40 -22.10
CA ALA A 24 -12.82 6.10 -21.53
C ALA A 24 -13.73 6.26 -20.31
N PRO A 25 -14.58 5.27 -19.99
CA PRO A 25 -15.33 5.28 -18.75
C PRO A 25 -14.39 5.26 -17.53
N PRO A 26 -14.79 5.88 -16.39
CA PRO A 26 -14.01 5.82 -15.16
C PRO A 26 -13.70 4.38 -14.74
N VAL A 27 -12.43 4.11 -14.44
CA VAL A 27 -11.98 2.81 -13.91
C VAL A 27 -11.55 2.99 -12.47
N SER A 28 -11.96 2.09 -11.58
CA SER A 28 -11.48 2.10 -10.20
C SER A 28 -10.89 0.76 -9.81
N GLY A 29 -9.89 0.79 -8.94
CA GLY A 29 -9.21 -0.38 -8.42
C GLY A 29 -8.68 -0.14 -7.02
N GLY A 30 -8.08 -1.17 -6.43
CA GLY A 30 -7.45 -1.04 -5.13
C GLY A 30 -6.69 -2.29 -4.72
N MET A 31 -5.95 -2.16 -3.62
CA MET A 31 -5.19 -3.24 -3.01
C MET A 31 -5.19 -3.15 -1.49
N TYR A 32 -5.12 -4.32 -0.84
CA TYR A 32 -4.82 -4.44 0.58
C TYR A 32 -3.31 -4.34 0.77
N THR A 33 -2.88 -3.56 1.75
CA THR A 33 -1.46 -3.34 2.03
C THR A 33 -1.08 -3.87 3.39
N PHE A 34 0.11 -4.46 3.46
CA PHE A 34 0.67 -5.01 4.69
C PHE A 34 2.09 -4.50 4.85
N LEU A 35 2.47 -4.19 6.08
CA LEU A 35 3.83 -3.85 6.46
C LEU A 35 4.43 -4.99 7.27
N ALA A 36 5.59 -5.45 6.83
CA ALA A 36 6.37 -6.48 7.51
C ALA A 36 7.65 -5.85 8.05
N HIS A 37 7.88 -5.96 9.35
CA HIS A 37 9.19 -5.68 9.93
C HIS A 37 10.00 -6.97 10.01
N LEU A 38 11.17 -6.91 9.42
CA LEU A 38 12.09 -8.02 9.29
C LEU A 38 13.31 -7.73 10.17
N ASP A 39 13.95 -8.80 10.63
CA ASP A 39 15.16 -8.69 11.44
C ASP A 39 16.22 -7.87 10.68
N PRO A 40 16.77 -6.79 11.26
CA PRO A 40 17.83 -6.00 10.62
C PRO A 40 19.07 -6.80 10.25
N ASP A 41 19.35 -7.88 10.99
CA ASP A 41 20.49 -8.77 10.77
C ASP A 41 20.14 -9.95 9.83
N ALA A 42 18.89 -10.04 9.36
CA ALA A 42 18.51 -11.08 8.42
C ALA A 42 19.30 -10.95 7.11
N GLN A 43 19.67 -12.12 6.56
CA GLN A 43 20.38 -12.16 5.29
C GLN A 43 19.52 -11.55 4.16
N ILE A 44 19.98 -10.40 3.70
CA ILE A 44 19.47 -9.73 2.51
C ILE A 44 19.94 -10.55 1.30
N TRP A 45 18.98 -11.00 0.49
CA TRP A 45 19.32 -11.66 -0.76
C TRP A 45 19.78 -10.66 -1.82
N PRO A 46 20.63 -11.08 -2.76
CA PRO A 46 20.94 -10.27 -3.93
C PRO A 46 19.69 -10.02 -4.77
N ASP A 47 19.79 -9.09 -5.70
CA ASP A 47 18.73 -8.80 -6.67
C ASP A 47 18.29 -10.08 -7.40
N ARG A 48 16.98 -10.23 -7.62
CA ARG A 48 16.37 -11.40 -8.25
C ARG A 48 15.49 -10.99 -9.42
N ILE A 49 15.64 -11.67 -10.55
CA ILE A 49 14.73 -11.53 -11.69
C ILE A 49 13.50 -12.41 -11.43
N THR A 50 12.32 -11.83 -11.55
CA THR A 50 11.02 -12.48 -11.48
C THR A 50 10.26 -12.23 -12.80
N PRO A 51 9.17 -12.95 -13.09
CA PRO A 51 8.33 -12.68 -14.27
C PRO A 51 7.79 -11.25 -14.33
N GLU A 52 7.61 -10.61 -13.18
CA GLU A 52 7.10 -9.25 -13.02
C GLU A 52 8.19 -8.17 -13.08
N GLY A 53 9.49 -8.55 -12.95
CA GLY A 53 10.60 -7.62 -13.03
C GLY A 53 11.79 -7.93 -12.13
N LEU A 54 12.54 -6.91 -11.72
CA LEU A 54 13.69 -7.03 -10.84
C LEU A 54 13.30 -6.73 -9.39
N LEU A 55 13.39 -7.73 -8.51
CA LEU A 55 13.26 -7.56 -7.08
C LEU A 55 14.60 -7.14 -6.47
N SER A 56 14.66 -5.94 -5.90
CA SER A 56 15.89 -5.32 -5.37
C SER A 56 15.62 -4.55 -4.08
N TRP A 57 16.59 -4.53 -3.17
CA TRP A 57 16.54 -3.73 -1.96
C TRP A 57 16.87 -2.27 -2.27
N LYS A 58 15.95 -1.36 -1.95
CA LYS A 58 16.13 0.08 -2.12
C LYS A 58 16.08 0.79 -0.77
N LYS A 59 16.84 1.88 -0.66
CA LYS A 59 16.73 2.80 0.49
C LYS A 59 15.33 3.38 0.52
N LEU A 60 14.73 3.46 1.70
CA LEU A 60 13.40 4.05 1.86
C LEU A 60 13.35 5.49 1.33
N SER A 61 14.38 6.29 1.57
CA SER A 61 14.48 7.66 1.06
C SER A 61 14.46 7.75 -0.47
N TRP A 62 14.97 6.74 -1.17
CA TRP A 62 14.92 6.67 -2.63
C TRP A 62 13.50 6.35 -3.13
N VAL A 63 12.78 5.46 -2.44
CA VAL A 63 11.40 5.09 -2.78
C VAL A 63 10.42 6.23 -2.49
N CYS A 64 10.65 6.98 -1.40
CA CYS A 64 9.79 8.08 -0.97
C CYS A 64 10.11 9.43 -1.64
N ASP A 65 11.08 9.49 -2.55
CA ASP A 65 11.40 10.71 -3.29
C ASP A 65 10.34 10.96 -4.37
N ARG A 66 9.58 12.07 -4.22
CA ARG A 66 8.52 12.48 -5.16
C ARG A 66 9.04 12.85 -6.55
N SER A 67 10.33 13.10 -6.69
CA SER A 67 10.96 13.41 -7.97
C SER A 67 11.49 12.15 -8.68
N ASN A 68 11.40 10.98 -8.04
CA ASN A 68 11.92 9.73 -8.60
C ASN A 68 10.98 9.16 -9.67
N PRO A 69 11.36 9.21 -10.98
CA PRO A 69 10.49 8.75 -12.06
C PRO A 69 10.42 7.22 -12.15
N ALA A 70 11.26 6.49 -11.41
CA ALA A 70 11.27 5.03 -11.40
C ALA A 70 10.23 4.43 -10.43
N VAL A 71 9.54 5.27 -9.65
CA VAL A 71 8.50 4.87 -8.70
C VAL A 71 7.18 5.52 -9.13
N VAL A 72 6.09 4.75 -9.09
CA VAL A 72 4.75 5.29 -9.38
C VAL A 72 4.44 6.42 -8.40
N ASP A 73 3.93 7.52 -8.94
CA ASP A 73 3.74 8.80 -8.26
C ASP A 73 2.87 8.76 -6.99
N ASN A 74 2.01 7.74 -6.81
CA ASN A 74 1.24 7.57 -5.57
C ASN A 74 2.06 7.04 -4.38
N ILE A 75 3.10 6.22 -4.60
CA ILE A 75 3.87 5.57 -3.53
C ILE A 75 4.51 6.62 -2.60
N PRO A 76 5.20 7.67 -3.11
CA PRO A 76 5.74 8.75 -2.28
C PRO A 76 4.69 9.54 -1.48
N HIS A 77 3.40 9.41 -1.78
CA HIS A 77 2.32 10.06 -1.05
C HIS A 77 1.84 9.20 0.12
N PHE A 78 1.46 7.94 -0.13
CA PHE A 78 0.87 7.10 0.92
C PHE A 78 1.90 6.38 1.79
N LEU A 79 3.04 5.97 1.23
CA LEU A 79 3.99 5.11 1.95
C LEU A 79 4.56 5.78 3.22
N PRO A 80 4.94 7.07 3.22
CA PRO A 80 5.40 7.74 4.44
C PRO A 80 4.33 7.78 5.55
N LEU A 81 3.07 8.04 5.19
CA LEU A 81 1.96 8.02 6.14
C LEU A 81 1.74 6.60 6.69
N MET A 82 1.75 5.61 5.81
CA MET A 82 1.57 4.20 6.17
C MET A 82 2.65 3.69 7.13
N LEU A 83 3.90 4.11 6.96
CA LEU A 83 5.00 3.74 7.84
C LEU A 83 4.92 4.40 9.22
N THR A 84 4.42 5.64 9.30
CA THR A 84 4.33 6.40 10.55
C THR A 84 3.04 6.14 11.33
N GLN A 85 1.96 5.77 10.66
CA GLN A 85 0.66 5.53 11.27
C GLN A 85 0.41 4.05 11.56
N PHE A 86 0.09 3.73 12.82
CA PHE A 86 -0.27 2.38 13.24
C PHE A 86 -1.72 2.03 12.92
N THR A 87 -2.63 3.01 12.94
CA THR A 87 -4.03 2.81 12.57
C THR A 87 -4.16 2.69 11.06
N PRO A 88 -4.72 1.58 10.53
CA PRO A 88 -4.92 1.42 9.09
C PRO A 88 -5.89 2.47 8.52
N GLN A 89 -5.55 3.00 7.34
CA GLN A 89 -6.33 4.01 6.62
C GLN A 89 -6.64 3.55 5.20
N GLU A 90 -7.55 4.25 4.52
CA GLU A 90 -7.66 4.19 3.07
C GLU A 90 -6.89 5.36 2.46
N TYR A 91 -6.01 5.05 1.51
CA TYR A 91 -5.21 6.00 0.75
C TYR A 91 -5.78 6.09 -0.67
N CYS A 92 -6.57 7.13 -0.92
CA CYS A 92 -7.32 7.33 -2.16
C CYS A 92 -6.50 8.16 -3.15
N CYS A 93 -6.28 7.62 -4.35
CA CYS A 93 -5.56 8.29 -5.44
C CYS A 93 -6.51 8.58 -6.60
N SER A 94 -6.49 9.79 -7.15
CA SER A 94 -7.25 10.12 -8.35
C SER A 94 -6.31 10.49 -9.48
N TYR A 95 -6.39 9.72 -10.55
CA TYR A 95 -5.62 9.92 -11.77
C TYR A 95 -6.51 10.56 -12.84
N GLN A 96 -5.94 11.51 -13.56
CA GLN A 96 -6.55 12.05 -14.77
C GLN A 96 -5.50 12.09 -15.88
N ASP A 97 -5.83 11.43 -17.00
CA ASP A 97 -4.94 11.29 -18.17
C ASP A 97 -3.53 10.82 -17.79
N GLY A 98 -3.47 9.78 -16.94
CA GLY A 98 -2.21 9.18 -16.45
C GLY A 98 -1.45 9.97 -15.39
N VAL A 99 -1.97 11.10 -14.91
CA VAL A 99 -1.31 11.96 -13.91
C VAL A 99 -2.07 11.92 -12.60
N LEU A 100 -1.38 11.72 -11.46
CA LEU A 100 -1.97 11.87 -10.13
C LEU A 100 -2.43 13.31 -9.91
N ARG A 101 -3.74 13.51 -9.77
CA ARG A 101 -4.38 14.82 -9.53
C ARG A 101 -4.72 15.06 -8.07
N ALA A 102 -5.13 14.01 -7.38
CA ALA A 102 -5.52 14.11 -5.97
C ALA A 102 -5.04 12.89 -5.20
N PHE A 103 -4.73 13.15 -3.93
CA PHE A 103 -4.38 12.17 -2.93
C PHE A 103 -5.09 12.55 -1.63
N ASP A 104 -5.78 11.59 -1.01
CA ASP A 104 -6.41 11.76 0.30
C ASP A 104 -6.16 10.52 1.16
N ALA A 105 -6.00 10.72 2.47
CA ALA A 105 -5.88 9.65 3.44
C ALA A 105 -7.03 9.76 4.44
N ARG A 106 -7.89 8.75 4.48
CA ARG A 106 -9.10 8.74 5.30
C ARG A 106 -9.16 7.52 6.21
N ALA A 107 -9.90 7.65 7.31
CA ALA A 107 -10.20 6.52 8.15
C ALA A 107 -10.87 5.42 7.32
N LEU A 108 -10.51 4.15 7.59
CA LEU A 108 -11.25 3.05 6.99
C LEU A 108 -12.73 3.14 7.40
N PRO A 109 -13.65 2.88 6.47
CA PRO A 109 -15.05 2.80 6.83
C PRO A 109 -15.25 1.70 7.87
N ASP A 110 -16.15 1.94 8.82
CA ASP A 110 -16.53 0.92 9.79
C ASP A 110 -17.11 -0.27 9.03
N LEU A 111 -16.38 -1.40 9.06
CA LEU A 111 -16.77 -2.61 8.35
C LEU A 111 -18.11 -3.16 8.86
N SER A 112 -18.52 -2.84 10.09
CA SER A 112 -19.86 -3.17 10.59
C SER A 112 -20.99 -2.45 9.85
N GLN A 113 -20.68 -1.38 9.11
CA GLN A 113 -21.63 -0.63 8.28
C GLN A 113 -21.64 -1.08 6.82
N ILE A 114 -20.59 -1.78 6.37
CA ILE A 114 -20.47 -2.28 4.98
C ILE A 114 -20.94 -3.73 4.88
N ILE A 115 -20.63 -4.53 5.89
CA ILE A 115 -21.05 -5.91 5.96
C ILE A 115 -22.36 -5.91 6.77
N GLY A 116 -23.49 -6.23 6.15
CA GLY A 116 -24.79 -6.36 6.83
C GLY A 116 -24.86 -7.51 7.84
N PHE A 117 -23.71 -7.95 8.38
CA PHE A 117 -23.57 -8.96 9.41
C PHE A 117 -22.66 -8.44 10.52
N PRO A 118 -23.08 -8.52 11.79
CA PRO A 118 -22.20 -8.19 12.90
C PRO A 118 -21.00 -9.15 12.88
N LEU A 119 -19.78 -8.60 12.81
CA LEU A 119 -18.56 -9.34 13.09
C LEU A 119 -18.53 -9.66 14.59
N THR A 120 -19.16 -10.77 14.97
CA THR A 120 -18.98 -11.32 16.31
C THR A 120 -17.55 -11.83 16.41
N ILE A 121 -16.68 -11.03 17.04
CA ILE A 121 -15.33 -11.45 17.39
C ILE A 121 -15.47 -12.61 18.38
N GLY A 122 -15.28 -13.83 17.89
CA GLY A 122 -15.18 -15.01 18.73
C GLY A 122 -13.92 -14.91 19.59
N ARG A 123 -14.08 -14.52 20.86
CA ARG A 123 -13.12 -14.85 21.91
C ARG A 123 -13.06 -16.38 22.00
N LYS A 124 -11.92 -16.99 21.64
CA LYS A 124 -11.56 -18.28 22.21
C LYS A 124 -10.68 -18.04 23.43
N LEU A 125 -11.17 -18.56 24.56
CA LEU A 125 -10.48 -18.78 25.82
C LEU A 125 -9.26 -19.70 25.63
#